data_AF-A0A5B8L5J8-F1
#
_entry.id   AF-A0A5B8L5J8-F1
#
_cell.length_a   1.000
_cell.length_b   1.000
_cell.length_c   1.000
_cell.angle_alpha   90.00
_cell.angle_beta   90.00
_cell.angle_gamma   90.00
#
_symmetry.space_group_name_H-M   'P 1'
#
loop_
_entity.id
_entity.type
_entity.pdbx_description
1 polymer ?
#
loop_
_entity_poly.entity_id
_entity_poly.type
_entity_poly.pdbx_seq_one_letter_code
_entity_poly.pdbx_strand_id
1 'polypeptide(L)'
;MMMVTGAMAQDHVGPVTDYVKANIEPWLVDPVVVSAIKEQNAANAGLGQADIDKLDQQWRAETEASDRPLIDKVLANALSQFLSAKQDEAGGMITEAFVMDNKGLNVGQSAVTSDYWQGDEAKWQKSYGAGAGAIFVDEVEKDESTQTLQSQASIAITDPASGEVIGAITVGINVDGL
;
A
#
# COMPACT_ATOMS: atom_id res chain seq x y z
N MET A 1 7.21 25.73 25.47
CA MET A 1 6.46 24.62 26.11
C MET A 1 5.04 24.68 25.58
N MET A 2 4.75 23.97 24.51
CA MET A 2 3.38 23.83 23.99
C MET A 2 3.19 22.33 23.77
N MET A 3 2.59 21.68 24.77
CA MET A 3 2.09 20.32 24.63
C MET A 3 0.90 20.39 23.68
N VAL A 4 1.05 19.82 22.49
CA VAL A 4 -0.05 19.62 21.57
C VAL A 4 -0.14 18.11 21.33
N THR A 5 -1.25 17.55 21.81
CA THR A 5 -1.92 16.31 21.35
C THR A 5 -1.16 14.99 21.42
N GLY A 6 -0.90 14.51 22.63
CA GLY A 6 -0.51 13.11 22.89
C GLY A 6 -1.68 12.11 22.92
N ALA A 7 -2.94 12.56 22.83
CA ALA A 7 -4.11 11.68 23.04
C ALA A 7 -4.60 10.95 21.77
N MET A 8 -4.50 11.57 20.57
CA MET A 8 -4.94 10.92 19.32
C MET A 8 -3.94 9.88 18.81
N ALA A 9 -2.64 10.07 19.06
CA ALA A 9 -1.61 9.11 18.66
C ALA A 9 -1.74 7.75 19.38
N GLN A 10 -2.34 7.71 20.57
CA GLN A 10 -2.36 6.50 21.41
C GLN A 10 -3.54 5.55 21.17
N ASP A 11 -4.59 5.96 20.45
CA ASP A 11 -5.84 5.15 20.27
C ASP A 11 -6.32 5.09 18.81
N HIS A 12 -5.51 5.51 17.83
CA HIS A 12 -5.88 5.52 16.40
C HIS A 12 -6.07 4.11 15.80
N VAL A 13 -5.40 3.10 16.37
CA VAL A 13 -5.37 1.72 15.82
C VAL A 13 -6.77 1.13 15.69
N GLY A 14 -7.64 1.31 16.69
CA GLY A 14 -9.02 0.80 16.67
C GLY A 14 -9.85 1.42 15.53
N PRO A 15 -10.04 2.75 15.50
CA PRO A 15 -10.75 3.45 14.44
C PRO A 15 -10.21 3.18 13.03
N VAL A 16 -8.88 3.15 12.85
CA VAL A 16 -8.27 2.81 11.54
C VAL A 16 -8.61 1.37 11.15
N THR A 17 -8.51 0.42 12.09
CA THR A 17 -8.88 -0.99 11.86
C THR A 17 -10.35 -1.12 11.45
N ASP A 18 -11.25 -0.42 12.13
CA ASP A 18 -12.68 -0.45 11.81
C ASP A 18 -12.97 0.16 10.44
N TYR A 19 -12.30 1.26 10.10
CA TYR A 19 -12.41 1.87 8.78
C TYR A 19 -11.97 0.93 7.67
N VAL A 20 -10.82 0.25 7.82
CA VAL A 20 -10.34 -0.66 6.77
C VAL A 20 -11.21 -1.89 6.60
N LYS A 21 -11.75 -2.44 7.69
CA LYS A 21 -12.72 -3.54 7.63
C LYS A 21 -13.98 -3.14 6.89
N ALA A 22 -14.49 -1.94 7.15
CA ALA A 22 -15.72 -1.48 6.53
C ALA A 22 -15.54 -1.10 5.05
N ASN A 23 -14.41 -0.50 4.68
CA ASN A 23 -14.26 0.17 3.39
C ASN A 23 -13.23 -0.46 2.44
N ILE A 24 -12.23 -1.18 2.96
CA ILE A 24 -11.08 -1.69 2.17
C ILE A 24 -11.17 -3.21 1.98
N GLU A 25 -11.66 -3.97 2.96
CA GLU A 25 -11.84 -5.43 2.83
C GLU A 25 -12.58 -5.87 1.56
N PRO A 26 -13.65 -5.17 1.08
CA PRO A 26 -14.31 -5.52 -0.16
C PRO A 26 -13.41 -5.48 -1.40
N TRP A 27 -12.31 -4.71 -1.38
CA TRP A 27 -11.39 -4.58 -2.51
C TRP A 27 -10.45 -5.78 -2.63
N LEU A 28 -10.16 -6.47 -1.52
CA LEU A 28 -9.15 -7.55 -1.46
C LEU A 28 -9.52 -8.74 -2.35
N VAL A 29 -10.80 -8.90 -2.66
CA VAL A 29 -11.34 -9.95 -3.53
C VAL A 29 -11.76 -9.42 -4.90
N ASP A 30 -11.53 -8.13 -5.19
CA ASP A 30 -11.85 -7.59 -6.50
C ASP A 30 -10.97 -8.27 -7.57
N PRO A 31 -11.56 -8.75 -8.69
CA PRO A 31 -10.81 -9.39 -9.76
C PRO A 31 -9.61 -8.57 -10.24
N VAL A 32 -9.69 -7.24 -10.29
CA VAL A 32 -8.57 -6.39 -10.75
C VAL A 32 -7.37 -6.46 -9.81
N VAL A 33 -7.62 -6.57 -8.50
CA VAL A 33 -6.57 -6.68 -7.47
C VAL A 33 -5.94 -8.06 -7.54
N VAL A 34 -6.77 -9.11 -7.49
CA VAL A 34 -6.30 -10.51 -7.46
C VAL A 34 -5.56 -10.86 -8.75
N SER A 35 -6.06 -10.47 -9.93
CA SER A 35 -5.42 -10.80 -11.20
C SER A 35 -4.07 -10.10 -11.36
N ALA A 36 -3.98 -8.82 -11.02
CA ALA A 36 -2.75 -8.04 -11.14
C ALA A 36 -1.64 -8.62 -10.26
N ILE A 37 -1.94 -8.98 -9.00
CA ILE A 37 -0.97 -9.62 -8.10
C ILE A 37 -0.51 -10.96 -8.67
N LYS A 38 -1.43 -11.79 -9.17
CA LYS A 38 -1.08 -13.12 -9.73
C LYS A 38 -0.23 -13.02 -10.97
N GLU A 39 -0.55 -12.09 -11.88
CA GLU A 39 0.24 -11.81 -13.07
C GLU A 39 1.64 -11.34 -12.70
N GLN A 40 1.76 -10.42 -11.74
CA GLN A 40 3.05 -9.93 -11.28
C GLN A 40 3.86 -11.01 -10.54
N ASN A 41 3.25 -11.78 -9.64
CA ASN A 41 3.90 -12.89 -8.96
C ASN A 41 4.46 -13.92 -9.97
N ALA A 42 3.72 -14.21 -11.03
CA ALA A 42 4.18 -15.10 -12.10
C ALA A 42 5.33 -14.49 -12.90
N ALA A 43 5.25 -13.21 -13.27
CA ALA A 43 6.30 -12.50 -14.00
C ALA A 43 7.60 -12.36 -13.17
N ASN A 44 7.45 -12.17 -11.86
CA ASN A 44 8.54 -11.94 -10.93
C ASN A 44 9.09 -13.23 -10.32
N ALA A 45 8.54 -14.41 -10.63
CA ALA A 45 8.94 -15.68 -10.00
C ALA A 45 10.45 -15.96 -10.05
N GLY A 46 11.13 -15.50 -11.10
CA GLY A 46 12.58 -15.66 -11.28
C GLY A 46 13.46 -14.56 -10.67
N LEU A 47 12.89 -13.48 -10.13
CA LEU A 47 13.67 -12.36 -9.60
C LEU A 47 14.39 -12.76 -8.30
N GLY A 48 15.71 -12.56 -8.28
CA GLY A 48 16.51 -12.59 -7.06
C GLY A 48 16.56 -11.22 -6.37
N GLN A 49 17.16 -11.17 -5.19
CA GLN A 49 17.31 -9.91 -4.43
C GLN A 49 18.03 -8.82 -5.24
N ALA A 50 19.08 -9.17 -5.97
CA ALA A 50 19.80 -8.20 -6.78
C ALA A 50 18.94 -7.58 -7.91
N ASP A 51 17.96 -8.31 -8.44
CA ASP A 51 17.02 -7.77 -9.42
C ASP A 51 16.00 -6.83 -8.77
N ILE A 52 15.51 -7.21 -7.58
CA ILE A 52 14.62 -6.38 -6.73
C ILE A 52 15.31 -5.05 -6.40
N ASP A 53 16.54 -5.11 -5.87
CA ASP A 53 17.33 -3.92 -5.52
C ASP A 53 17.56 -3.02 -6.74
N LYS A 54 17.74 -3.60 -7.92
CA LYS A 54 17.90 -2.86 -9.17
C LYS A 54 16.60 -2.16 -9.60
N LEU A 55 15.45 -2.82 -9.48
CA LEU A 55 14.15 -2.22 -9.77
C LEU A 55 13.86 -1.08 -8.80
N ASP A 56 14.19 -1.26 -7.52
CA ASP A 56 14.06 -0.23 -6.51
C ASP A 56 14.95 1.00 -6.80
N GLN A 57 16.23 0.77 -7.10
CA GLN A 57 17.14 1.85 -7.50
C GLN A 57 16.67 2.58 -8.75
N GLN A 58 16.13 1.85 -9.73
CA GLN A 58 15.55 2.45 -10.93
C GLN A 58 14.37 3.37 -10.55
N TRP A 59 13.42 2.88 -9.77
CA TRP A 59 12.27 3.67 -9.32
C TRP A 59 12.69 4.96 -8.62
N ARG A 60 13.62 4.86 -7.67
CA ARG A 60 14.14 6.00 -6.90
C ARG A 60 14.88 7.01 -7.78
N ALA A 61 15.53 6.57 -8.83
CA ALA A 61 16.12 7.46 -9.82
C ALA A 61 15.04 8.16 -10.66
N GLU A 62 13.94 7.46 -10.94
CA GLU A 62 12.82 7.97 -11.74
C GLU A 62 11.95 9.01 -11.00
N THR A 63 11.92 9.03 -9.66
CA THR A 63 11.15 10.03 -8.89
C THR A 63 11.64 11.46 -9.12
N GLU A 64 12.94 11.63 -9.39
CA GLU A 64 13.57 12.94 -9.66
C GLU A 64 13.79 13.20 -11.16
N ALA A 65 13.47 12.23 -12.02
CA ALA A 65 13.72 12.31 -13.45
C ALA A 65 12.50 12.83 -14.23
N SER A 66 12.75 13.43 -15.40
CA SER A 66 11.67 13.78 -16.34
C SER A 66 11.15 12.58 -17.12
N ASP A 67 12.00 11.57 -17.36
CA ASP A 67 11.63 10.30 -17.98
C ASP A 67 11.59 9.22 -16.91
N ARG A 68 10.43 8.58 -16.74
CA ARG A 68 10.13 7.68 -15.62
C ARG A 68 9.34 6.44 -16.06
N PRO A 69 9.90 5.61 -16.96
CA PRO A 69 9.16 4.55 -17.63
C PRO A 69 8.65 3.44 -16.70
N LEU A 70 9.33 3.13 -15.60
CA LEU A 70 8.84 2.16 -14.63
C LEU A 70 7.68 2.74 -13.83
N ILE A 71 7.81 3.97 -13.32
CA ILE A 71 6.73 4.67 -12.60
C ILE A 71 5.50 4.81 -13.51
N ASP A 72 5.68 5.31 -14.73
CA ASP A 72 4.58 5.52 -15.67
C ASP A 72 3.89 4.19 -16.03
N LYS A 73 4.66 3.11 -16.20
CA LYS A 73 4.11 1.76 -16.45
C LYS A 73 3.24 1.29 -15.28
N VAL A 74 3.70 1.44 -14.04
CA VAL A 74 2.96 1.02 -12.85
C VAL A 74 1.71 1.87 -12.68
N LEU A 75 1.83 3.21 -12.74
CA LEU A 75 0.68 4.11 -12.60
C LEU A 75 -0.35 3.97 -13.73
N ALA A 76 0.05 3.58 -14.93
CA ALA A 76 -0.87 3.42 -16.06
C ALA A 76 -1.68 2.11 -16.02
N ASN A 77 -1.35 1.16 -15.15
CA ASN A 77 -2.01 -0.15 -15.14
C ASN A 77 -3.44 -0.09 -14.53
N ALA A 78 -4.24 -1.13 -14.79
CA ALA A 78 -5.64 -1.18 -14.36
C ALA A 78 -5.81 -1.16 -12.84
N LEU A 79 -4.86 -1.73 -12.09
CA LEU A 79 -4.90 -1.71 -10.62
C LEU A 79 -4.65 -0.30 -10.08
N SER A 80 -3.67 0.42 -10.61
CA SER A 80 -3.38 1.81 -10.24
C SER A 80 -4.57 2.73 -10.55
N GLN A 81 -5.23 2.54 -11.70
CA GLN A 81 -6.46 3.26 -12.03
C GLN A 81 -7.60 2.96 -11.04
N PHE A 82 -7.77 1.68 -10.66
CA PHE A 82 -8.73 1.29 -9.63
C PHE A 82 -8.43 1.96 -8.28
N LEU A 83 -7.18 1.92 -7.82
CA LEU A 83 -6.77 2.51 -6.54
C LEU A 83 -6.91 4.04 -6.54
N SER A 84 -6.56 4.70 -7.64
CA SER A 84 -6.76 6.14 -7.80
C SER A 84 -8.24 6.52 -7.74
N ALA A 85 -9.12 5.77 -8.42
CA ALA A 85 -10.56 6.00 -8.34
C ALA A 85 -11.09 5.79 -6.91
N LYS A 86 -10.60 4.78 -6.20
CA LYS A 86 -10.96 4.54 -4.80
C LYS A 86 -10.49 5.64 -3.85
N GLN A 87 -9.30 6.18 -4.08
CA GLN A 87 -8.81 7.34 -3.33
C GLN A 87 -9.69 8.56 -3.57
N ASP A 88 -10.07 8.85 -4.82
CA ASP A 88 -10.94 9.98 -5.16
C ASP A 88 -12.34 9.82 -4.56
N GLU A 89 -12.93 8.62 -4.63
CA GLU A 89 -14.22 8.27 -4.02
C GLU A 89 -14.23 8.50 -2.50
N ALA A 90 -13.09 8.32 -1.83
CA ALA A 90 -12.95 8.48 -0.38
C ALA A 90 -12.91 9.94 0.07
N GLY A 91 -12.90 10.92 -0.84
CA GLY A 91 -13.08 12.33 -0.52
C GLY A 91 -12.04 12.90 0.44
N GLY A 92 -10.80 12.41 0.39
CA GLY A 92 -9.69 12.84 1.26
C GLY A 92 -9.52 12.04 2.56
N MET A 93 -10.34 11.00 2.78
CA MET A 93 -10.10 10.05 3.88
C MET A 93 -8.92 9.11 3.58
N ILE A 94 -8.74 8.75 2.32
CA ILE A 94 -7.61 7.96 1.83
C ILE A 94 -6.61 8.93 1.20
N THR A 95 -5.36 8.92 1.68
CA THR A 95 -4.29 9.79 1.17
C THR A 95 -3.45 9.10 0.10
N GLU A 96 -3.33 7.77 0.21
CA GLU A 96 -2.63 6.91 -0.71
C GLU A 96 -3.14 5.46 -0.59
N ALA A 97 -2.99 4.68 -1.65
CA ALA A 97 -3.22 3.25 -1.64
C ALA A 97 -2.26 2.57 -2.62
N PHE A 98 -1.63 1.48 -2.20
CA PHE A 98 -0.78 0.67 -3.07
C PHE A 98 -0.86 -0.81 -2.69
N VAL A 99 -0.63 -1.67 -3.68
CA VAL A 99 -0.65 -3.12 -3.53
C VAL A 99 0.75 -3.66 -3.79
N MET A 100 1.21 -4.58 -2.96
CA MET A 100 2.52 -5.22 -3.01
C MET A 100 2.39 -6.70 -3.35
N ASP A 101 3.34 -7.21 -4.12
CA ASP A 101 3.40 -8.61 -4.54
C ASP A 101 4.06 -9.51 -3.47
N ASN A 102 4.25 -10.81 -3.79
CA ASN A 102 4.84 -11.79 -2.88
C ASN A 102 6.35 -11.61 -2.63
N LYS A 103 6.97 -10.59 -3.22
CA LYS A 103 8.34 -10.14 -2.98
C LYS A 103 8.38 -8.74 -2.37
N GLY A 104 7.24 -8.09 -2.19
CA GLY A 104 7.13 -6.73 -1.69
C GLY A 104 7.27 -5.65 -2.76
N LEU A 105 7.30 -5.99 -4.06
CA LEU A 105 7.32 -4.98 -5.12
C LEU A 105 5.91 -4.42 -5.34
N ASN A 106 5.79 -3.12 -5.55
CA ASN A 106 4.49 -2.52 -5.86
C ASN A 106 3.92 -3.06 -7.18
N VAL A 107 2.67 -3.51 -7.14
CA VAL A 107 1.88 -4.00 -8.28
C VAL A 107 1.10 -2.87 -8.92
N GLY A 108 0.56 -1.98 -8.10
CA GLY A 108 -0.19 -0.80 -8.52
C GLY A 108 -0.35 0.15 -7.35
N GLN A 109 -0.51 1.43 -7.64
CA GLN A 109 -0.54 2.49 -6.64
C GLN A 109 -1.32 3.71 -7.13
N SER A 110 -1.97 4.41 -6.20
CA SER A 110 -2.71 5.64 -6.48
C SER A 110 -1.82 6.89 -6.54
N ALA A 111 -0.67 6.85 -5.87
CA ALA A 111 0.33 7.91 -5.84
C ALA A 111 1.74 7.32 -5.91
N VAL A 112 2.73 8.11 -6.32
CA VAL A 112 4.14 7.69 -6.38
C VAL A 112 4.68 7.51 -4.96
N THR A 113 5.23 6.33 -4.67
CA THR A 113 5.94 6.00 -3.42
C THR A 113 7.40 6.41 -3.53
N SER A 114 8.08 6.57 -2.38
CA SER A 114 9.51 6.89 -2.32
C SER A 114 10.39 5.84 -2.99
N ASP A 115 9.95 4.59 -2.96
CA ASP A 115 10.66 3.38 -3.30
C ASP A 115 9.66 2.34 -3.85
N TYR A 116 10.17 1.39 -4.63
CA TYR A 116 9.33 0.39 -5.32
C TYR A 116 9.22 -0.91 -4.53
N TRP A 117 10.27 -1.23 -3.77
CA TRP A 117 10.32 -2.42 -2.94
C TRP A 117 9.99 -2.09 -1.50
N GLN A 118 8.98 -2.75 -0.96
CA GLN A 118 8.45 -2.58 0.39
C GLN A 118 8.63 -3.86 1.22
N GLY A 119 9.37 -4.85 0.72
CA GLY A 119 9.44 -6.19 1.34
C GLY A 119 10.25 -6.24 2.64
N ASP A 120 11.12 -5.25 2.85
CA ASP A 120 11.83 -5.03 4.11
C ASP A 120 11.03 -4.19 5.12
N GLU A 121 9.95 -3.54 4.68
CA GLU A 121 9.12 -2.68 5.50
C GLU A 121 8.12 -3.45 6.39
N ALA A 122 7.80 -2.86 7.55
CA ALA A 122 6.86 -3.44 8.51
C ALA A 122 5.48 -3.68 7.90
N LYS A 123 5.05 -2.79 7.01
CA LYS A 123 3.78 -2.86 6.28
C LYS A 123 3.61 -4.17 5.52
N TRP A 124 4.67 -4.69 4.89
CA TRP A 124 4.63 -5.96 4.17
C TRP A 124 4.87 -7.15 5.10
N GLN A 125 5.87 -7.05 5.99
CA GLN A 125 6.24 -8.14 6.89
C GLN A 125 5.14 -8.51 7.89
N LYS A 126 4.42 -7.51 8.43
CA LYS A 126 3.36 -7.71 9.42
C LYS A 126 1.96 -7.88 8.81
N SER A 127 1.82 -7.74 7.49
CA SER A 127 0.61 -8.10 6.76
C SER A 127 0.81 -9.40 5.98
N TYR A 128 1.36 -9.36 4.77
CA TYR A 128 1.66 -10.53 3.95
C TYR A 128 2.45 -11.59 4.73
N GLY A 129 3.55 -11.19 5.38
CA GLY A 129 4.40 -12.10 6.15
C GLY A 129 3.74 -12.72 7.38
N ALA A 130 2.67 -12.10 7.90
CA ALA A 130 1.89 -12.60 9.04
C ALA A 130 0.75 -13.55 8.63
N GLY A 131 0.41 -13.62 7.35
CA GLY A 131 -0.55 -14.58 6.79
C GLY A 131 -1.98 -14.04 6.64
N ALA A 132 -2.91 -14.96 6.33
CA ALA A 132 -4.28 -14.61 5.95
C ALA A 132 -5.03 -13.89 7.09
N GLY A 133 -5.73 -12.81 6.76
CA GLY A 133 -6.49 -11.99 7.71
C GLY A 133 -5.63 -11.06 8.58
N ALA A 134 -4.32 -11.00 8.36
CA ALA A 134 -3.46 -10.05 9.06
C ALA A 134 -3.79 -8.61 8.66
N ILE A 135 -3.99 -7.76 9.66
CA ILE A 135 -4.12 -6.31 9.54
C ILE A 135 -3.04 -5.71 10.43
N PHE A 136 -2.21 -4.83 9.86
CA PHE A 136 -1.21 -4.06 10.57
C PHE A 136 -1.53 -2.58 10.42
N VAL A 137 -1.67 -1.87 11.54
CA VAL A 137 -1.82 -0.41 11.56
C VAL A 137 -0.53 0.17 12.11
N ASP A 138 0.10 1.03 11.33
CA ASP A 138 1.36 1.68 11.68
C ASP A 138 1.14 2.95 12.52
N GLU A 139 2.21 3.47 13.09
CA GLU A 139 2.17 4.70 13.87
C GLU A 139 1.65 5.89 13.05
N VAL A 140 1.12 6.90 13.75
CA VAL A 140 0.66 8.13 13.11
C VAL A 140 1.86 8.96 12.69
N GLU A 141 1.92 9.31 11.41
CA GLU A 141 2.88 10.21 10.83
C GLU A 141 2.20 11.49 10.35
N LYS A 142 2.96 12.57 10.29
CA LYS A 142 2.48 13.83 9.74
C LYS A 142 2.90 13.93 8.29
N ASP A 143 1.92 14.03 7.39
CA ASP A 143 2.19 14.36 6.00
C ASP A 143 2.72 15.81 5.93
N GLU A 144 3.96 15.98 5.49
CA GLU A 144 4.61 17.30 5.49
C GLU A 144 3.96 18.28 4.50
N SER A 145 3.32 17.76 3.44
CA SER A 145 2.75 18.57 2.36
C SER A 145 1.38 19.16 2.72
N THR A 146 0.56 18.40 3.43
CA THR A 146 -0.81 18.76 3.82
C THR A 146 -0.91 19.16 5.30
N GLN A 147 0.14 18.89 6.08
CA GLN A 147 0.17 19.04 7.53
C GLN A 147 -0.85 18.15 8.26
N THR A 148 -1.42 17.18 7.56
CA THR A 148 -2.44 16.25 8.06
C THR A 148 -1.78 15.09 8.78
N LEU A 149 -2.43 14.58 9.83
CA LEU A 149 -2.00 13.33 10.46
C LEU A 149 -2.55 12.14 9.66
N GLN A 150 -1.70 11.18 9.32
CA GLN A 150 -2.10 9.93 8.70
C GLN A 150 -1.54 8.71 9.43
N SER A 151 -2.23 7.58 9.32
CA SER A 151 -1.70 6.27 9.71
C SER A 151 -1.89 5.31 8.54
N GLN A 152 -0.86 4.51 8.25
CA GLN A 152 -0.96 3.48 7.23
C GLN A 152 -1.53 2.19 7.81
N ALA A 153 -2.49 1.60 7.12
CA ALA A 153 -3.03 0.28 7.42
C ALA A 153 -2.71 -0.68 6.28
N SER A 154 -2.19 -1.85 6.62
CA SER A 154 -1.77 -2.88 5.67
C SER A 154 -2.47 -4.20 5.92
N ILE A 155 -2.98 -4.83 4.87
CA ILE A 155 -3.84 -6.01 4.96
C ILE A 155 -3.34 -7.08 4.00
N ALA A 156 -3.22 -8.32 4.49
CA ALA A 156 -2.88 -9.47 3.65
C ALA A 156 -4.00 -9.74 2.63
N ILE A 157 -3.62 -9.99 1.38
CA ILE A 157 -4.55 -10.34 0.30
C ILE A 157 -4.46 -11.84 0.05
N THR A 158 -5.59 -12.52 0.18
CA THR A 158 -5.72 -13.96 -0.05
C THR A 158 -6.45 -14.22 -1.36
N ASP A 159 -5.89 -15.08 -2.23
CA ASP A 159 -6.59 -15.56 -3.42
C ASP A 159 -7.85 -16.33 -2.98
N PRO A 160 -9.06 -15.87 -3.33
CA PRO A 160 -10.30 -16.52 -2.89
C PRO A 160 -10.46 -17.93 -3.45
N ALA A 161 -9.75 -18.29 -4.52
CA ALA A 161 -9.82 -19.62 -5.12
C ALA A 161 -8.91 -20.65 -4.43
N SER A 162 -7.71 -20.25 -4.02
CA SER A 162 -6.72 -21.17 -3.43
C SER A 162 -6.60 -21.06 -1.91
N GLY A 163 -7.02 -19.94 -1.31
CA GLY A 163 -6.76 -19.62 0.09
C GLY A 163 -5.30 -19.21 0.36
N GLU A 164 -4.47 -19.05 -0.67
CA GLU A 164 -3.09 -18.62 -0.56
C GLU A 164 -2.98 -17.11 -0.37
N VAL A 165 -2.09 -16.64 0.51
CA VAL A 165 -1.77 -15.22 0.61
C VAL A 165 -0.87 -14.85 -0.57
N ILE A 166 -1.32 -13.93 -1.42
CA ILE A 166 -0.67 -13.60 -2.69
C ILE A 166 0.04 -12.25 -2.68
N GLY A 167 -0.29 -11.38 -1.71
CA GLY A 167 0.27 -10.04 -1.58
C GLY A 167 -0.32 -9.29 -0.40
N ALA A 168 -0.16 -7.97 -0.37
CA ALA A 168 -0.78 -7.11 0.63
C ALA A 168 -1.16 -5.76 0.02
N ILE A 169 -2.20 -5.11 0.56
CA ILE A 169 -2.50 -3.70 0.28
C ILE A 169 -2.04 -2.86 1.46
N THR A 170 -1.55 -1.66 1.19
CA THR A 170 -1.36 -0.59 2.18
C THR A 170 -2.21 0.61 1.77
N VAL A 171 -2.87 1.23 2.75
CA VAL A 171 -3.71 2.42 2.57
C VAL A 171 -3.36 3.44 3.64
N GLY A 172 -3.06 4.67 3.24
CA GLY A 172 -2.90 5.80 4.15
C GLY A 172 -4.27 6.36 4.52
N ILE A 173 -4.57 6.43 5.82
CA ILE A 173 -5.83 6.94 6.36
C ILE A 173 -5.57 8.26 7.06
N ASN A 174 -6.31 9.30 6.66
CA ASN A 174 -6.33 10.59 7.34
C ASN A 174 -6.98 10.43 8.72
N VAL A 175 -6.18 10.48 9.78
CA VAL A 175 -6.70 10.25 11.14
C VAL A 175 -7.43 11.47 11.71
N ASP A 176 -7.22 12.67 11.15
CA ASP A 176 -8.00 13.86 11.53
C ASP A 176 -9.45 13.78 11.02
N GLY A 177 -9.71 12.92 10.02
CA GLY A 177 -11.03 12.70 9.44
C GLY A 177 -11.85 11.57 10.07
N LEU A 178 -11.26 10.73 10.94
CA LEU A 178 -11.88 9.54 11.55
C LEU A 178 -12.87 9.86 12.67
#